data_AF-M5DUR3-F1
#
_entry.id   AF-M5DUR3-F1
#
_cell.length_a   1.000
_cell.length_b   1.000
_cell.length_c   1.000
_cell.angle_alpha   90.00
_cell.angle_beta   90.00
_cell.angle_gamma   90.00
#
_symmetry.space_group_name_H-M   'P 1'
#
loop_
_entity.id
_entity.type
_entity.pdbx_description
1 polymer ?
#
loop_
_entity_poly.entity_id
_entity_poly.type
_entity_poly.pdbx_seq_one_letter_code
_entity_poly.pdbx_strand_id
1 'polypeptide(L)'
;MLLRLGSLLFALPALILLVLYGVEMSAVSDCTQLGGIYNFDTAECGTEAIPQTSYYLRHSGLVNGMMLLSVLGALAMSIGMLIKGMAQQAKS
;
A
#
# COMPACT_ATOMS: atom_id res chain seq x y z
N MET A 1 13.16 -18.90 9.27
CA MET A 1 12.36 -17.77 9.83
C MET A 1 12.35 -16.56 8.91
N LEU A 2 13.49 -16.13 8.36
CA LEU A 2 13.62 -14.95 7.48
C LEU A 2 12.58 -14.87 6.34
N LEU A 3 12.33 -16.00 5.67
CA LEU A 3 11.38 -16.07 4.54
C LEU A 3 9.94 -15.75 4.94
N ARG A 4 9.46 -16.26 6.09
CA ARG A 4 8.09 -16.00 6.59
C ARG A 4 7.93 -14.56 7.04
N LEU A 5 8.97 -14.01 7.69
CA LEU A 5 8.95 -12.62 8.15
C LEU A 5 9.00 -11.65 6.96
N GLY A 6 9.88 -11.92 5.98
CA GLY A 6 10.02 -11.13 4.76
C GLY A 6 8.74 -11.14 3.91
N SER A 7 8.05 -12.28 3.80
CA SER A 7 6.77 -12.35 3.07
C SER A 7 5.67 -11.53 3.74
N LEU A 8 5.62 -11.53 5.08
CA LEU A 8 4.65 -10.73 5.81
C LEU A 8 4.97 -9.24 5.66
N LEU A 9 6.24 -8.85 5.82
CA LEU A 9 6.69 -7.48 5.68
C LEU A 9 6.51 -6.94 4.24
N PHE A 10 6.55 -7.81 3.24
CA PHE A 10 6.29 -7.45 1.85
C PHE A 10 4.80 -7.26 1.54
N ALA A 11 3.95 -8.21 1.95
CA ALA A 11 2.54 -8.22 1.56
C ALA A 11 1.69 -7.26 2.40
N LEU A 12 1.97 -7.16 3.70
CA LEU A 12 1.12 -6.45 4.65
C LEU A 12 1.03 -4.94 4.35
N PRO A 13 2.12 -4.23 4.00
CA PRO A 13 2.02 -2.81 3.65
C PRO A 13 1.18 -2.56 2.39
N ALA A 14 1.32 -3.40 1.37
CA ALA A 14 0.55 -3.28 0.13
C ALA A 14 -0.95 -3.48 0.36
N LEU A 15 -1.32 -4.47 1.19
CA LEU A 15 -2.71 -4.71 1.55
C LEU A 15 -3.33 -3.54 2.32
N ILE A 16 -2.59 -2.96 3.28
CA ILE A 16 -3.06 -1.79 4.02
C ILE A 16 -3.31 -0.62 3.06
N LEU A 17 -2.37 -0.32 2.17
CA LEU A 17 -2.53 0.75 1.19
C LEU A 17 -3.74 0.54 0.29
N LEU A 18 -3.96 -0.70 -0.18
CA LEU A 18 -5.10 -1.06 -1.01
C LEU A 18 -6.42 -0.82 -0.27
N VAL A 19 -6.52 -1.20 1.00
CA VAL A 19 -7.73 -1.00 1.81
C VAL A 19 -7.99 0.48 2.03
N LEU A 20 -6.96 1.26 2.42
CA LEU A 20 -7.11 2.70 2.66
C LEU A 20 -7.57 3.43 1.40
N TYR A 21 -6.96 3.13 0.26
CA TYR A 21 -7.37 3.66 -1.03
C TYR A 21 -8.78 3.21 -1.42
N GLY A 22 -9.12 1.94 -1.20
CA GLY A 22 -10.44 1.39 -1.53
C GLY A 22 -11.57 2.04 -0.73
N VAL A 23 -11.34 2.36 0.55
CA VAL A 23 -12.30 3.09 1.38
C VAL A 23 -12.54 4.49 0.84
N GLU A 24 -11.47 5.22 0.47
CA GLU A 24 -11.61 6.55 -0.11
C GLU A 24 -12.35 6.52 -1.45
N MET A 25 -12.00 5.56 -2.33
CA MET A 25 -12.66 5.40 -3.62
C MET A 25 -14.15 5.04 -3.49
N SER A 26 -14.52 4.29 -2.45
CA SER A 26 -15.92 3.96 -2.17
C SER A 26 -16.72 5.23 -1.77
N ALA A 27 -16.13 6.08 -0.92
CA ALA A 27 -16.77 7.35 -0.54
C ALA A 27 -16.90 8.31 -1.74
N VAL A 28 -15.88 8.36 -2.61
CA VAL A 28 -15.93 9.12 -3.87
C VAL A 28 -17.02 8.57 -4.78
N SER A 29 -17.14 7.25 -4.94
CA SER A 29 -18.18 6.66 -5.78
C SER A 29 -19.59 6.96 -5.26
N ASP A 30 -19.80 6.88 -3.94
CA ASP A 30 -21.10 7.17 -3.34
C ASP A 30 -21.49 8.64 -3.55
N CYS A 31 -20.55 9.57 -3.35
CA CYS A 31 -20.79 11.00 -3.55
C CYS A 31 -21.06 11.35 -5.03
N THR A 32 -20.26 10.81 -5.95
CA THR A 32 -20.44 11.03 -7.39
C THR A 32 -21.74 10.43 -7.91
N GLN A 33 -22.19 9.30 -7.35
CA GLN A 33 -23.48 8.70 -7.69
C GLN A 33 -24.68 9.56 -7.27
N LEU A 34 -24.52 10.38 -6.22
CA LEU A 34 -25.50 11.39 -5.79
C LEU A 34 -25.41 12.70 -6.60
N GLY A 35 -24.49 12.80 -7.56
CA GLY A 35 -24.25 14.00 -8.36
C GLY A 35 -23.43 15.08 -7.64
N GLY A 36 -22.82 14.75 -6.49
CA GLY A 36 -21.97 15.65 -5.73
C GLY A 36 -20.50 15.59 -6.14
N ILE A 37 -19.71 16.49 -5.55
CA ILE A 37 -18.26 16.58 -5.67
C ILE A 37 -17.65 16.25 -4.32
N TYR A 38 -16.82 15.21 -4.28
CA TYR A 38 -16.19 14.75 -3.04
C TYR A 38 -15.02 15.68 -2.66
N ASN A 39 -15.03 16.15 -1.41
CA ASN A 39 -13.94 16.93 -0.82
C ASN A 39 -12.95 15.99 -0.12
N PHE A 40 -11.73 15.94 -0.65
CA PHE A 40 -10.66 15.07 -0.16
C PHE A 40 -9.99 15.56 1.14
N ASP A 41 -10.21 16.80 1.54
CA ASP A 41 -9.65 17.39 2.76
C ASP A 41 -10.61 17.23 3.95
N THR A 42 -11.92 17.38 3.73
CA THR A 42 -12.95 17.24 4.78
C THR A 42 -13.65 15.88 4.78
N ALA A 43 -13.44 15.05 3.75
CA ALA A 43 -14.15 13.79 3.54
C ALA A 43 -15.68 13.94 3.43
N GLU A 44 -16.14 15.08 2.92
CA GLU A 44 -17.55 15.41 2.76
C GLU A 44 -17.97 15.48 1.29
N CYS A 45 -19.25 15.21 1.05
CA CYS A 45 -19.86 15.36 -0.27
C CYS A 45 -20.51 16.74 -0.38
N GLY A 46 -20.04 17.57 -1.31
CA GLY A 46 -20.54 18.93 -1.54
C GLY A 46 -20.90 19.19 -2.99
N THR A 47 -21.14 20.46 -3.31
CA THR A 47 -21.44 20.92 -4.68
C THR A 47 -20.37 21.86 -5.23
N GLU A 48 -19.36 22.22 -4.41
CA GLU A 48 -18.28 23.11 -4.82
C GLU A 48 -17.23 22.35 -5.65
N ALA A 49 -16.76 23.01 -6.72
CA ALA A 49 -15.74 22.45 -7.58
C ALA A 49 -14.35 22.57 -6.92
N ILE A 50 -13.91 21.46 -6.31
CA ILE A 50 -12.61 21.36 -5.63
C ILE A 50 -11.65 20.52 -6.49
N PRO A 51 -10.37 20.91 -6.62
CA PRO A 51 -9.38 20.12 -7.36
C PRO A 51 -9.26 18.70 -6.79
N GLN A 52 -9.41 17.71 -7.65
CA GLN A 52 -9.25 16.30 -7.30
C GLN A 52 -7.76 16.03 -7.05
N THR A 53 -7.38 15.75 -5.80
CA THR A 53 -5.99 15.44 -5.44
C THR A 53 -5.84 13.95 -5.13
N SER A 54 -4.80 13.33 -5.68
CA SER A 54 -4.58 11.90 -5.48
C SER A 54 -4.25 11.58 -4.02
N TYR A 55 -4.71 10.42 -3.54
CA TYR A 55 -4.37 9.90 -2.21
C TYR A 55 -2.84 9.89 -1.98
N TYR A 56 -2.09 9.57 -3.04
CA TYR A 56 -0.64 9.53 -3.04
C TYR A 56 0.00 10.89 -2.75
N LEU A 57 -0.58 11.98 -3.29
CA LEU A 57 -0.05 13.33 -3.09
C LEU A 57 -0.28 13.81 -1.66
N ARG A 58 -1.46 13.51 -1.09
CA ARG A 58 -1.83 13.88 0.29
C ARG A 58 -1.12 13.04 1.35
N HIS A 59 -0.95 11.75 1.11
CA HIS A 59 -0.35 10.80 2.07
C HIS A 59 1.02 10.29 1.63
N SER A 60 1.78 11.10 0.90
CA SER A 60 3.07 10.71 0.31
C SER A 60 4.05 10.08 1.30
N GLY A 61 4.16 10.61 2.52
CA GLY A 61 5.02 10.04 3.57
C GLY A 61 4.61 8.62 3.98
N LEU A 62 3.30 8.38 4.15
CA LEU A 62 2.76 7.06 4.48
C LEU A 62 3.01 6.09 3.33
N VAL A 63 2.64 6.48 2.10
CA VAL A 63 2.76 5.58 0.95
C VAL A 63 4.21 5.23 0.66
N ASN A 64 5.11 6.20 0.68
CA ASN A 64 6.54 5.94 0.50
C ASN A 64 7.12 5.09 1.62
N GLY A 65 6.72 5.32 2.88
CA GLY A 65 7.15 4.50 4.00
C GLY A 65 6.70 3.04 3.86
N MET A 66 5.45 2.81 3.46
CA MET A 66 4.90 1.49 3.23
C MET A 66 5.57 0.78 2.04
N MET A 67 5.87 1.51 0.97
CA MET A 67 6.66 0.98 -0.15
C MET A 67 8.07 0.60 0.26
N LEU A 68 8.75 1.43 1.07
CA LEU A 68 10.09 1.11 1.59
C LEU A 68 10.07 -0.15 2.45
N LEU A 69 9.06 -0.32 3.31
CA LEU A 69 8.87 -1.55 4.08
C LEU A 69 8.69 -2.77 3.16
N SER A 70 7.91 -2.64 2.09
CA SER A 70 7.75 -3.72 1.10
C SER A 70 9.07 -4.08 0.43
N VAL A 71 9.88 -3.09 0.04
CA VAL A 71 11.21 -3.31 -0.54
C VAL A 71 12.12 -4.05 0.44
N LEU A 72 12.13 -3.67 1.72
CA LEU A 72 12.90 -4.37 2.75
C LEU A 72 12.42 -5.82 2.93
N GLY A 73 11.11 -6.06 2.89
CA GLY A 73 10.52 -7.41 2.91
C GLY A 73 10.96 -8.25 1.72
N ALA A 74 10.98 -7.67 0.51
CA ALA A 74 11.46 -8.33 -0.70
C ALA A 74 12.94 -8.70 -0.61
N LEU A 75 13.79 -7.78 -0.13
CA LEU A 75 15.21 -8.03 0.07
C LEU A 75 15.44 -9.15 1.10
N ALA A 76 14.71 -9.15 2.21
CA ALA A 76 14.78 -10.22 3.21
C ALA A 76 14.38 -11.58 2.61
N MET A 77 13.35 -11.63 1.77
CA MET A 77 12.97 -12.87 1.08
C MET A 77 14.08 -13.36 0.15
N SER A 78 14.64 -12.49 -0.69
CA SER A 78 15.73 -12.82 -1.62
C SER A 78 16.96 -13.35 -0.88
N ILE A 79 17.38 -12.68 0.20
CA ILE A 79 18.50 -13.12 1.05
C ILE A 79 18.18 -14.49 1.68
N GLY A 80 16.97 -14.66 2.20
CA GLY A 80 16.52 -15.93 2.77
C GLY A 80 16.55 -17.08 1.78
N MET A 81 16.22 -16.83 0.51
CA MET A 81 16.28 -17.82 -0.56
C MET A 81 17.71 -18.17 -0.94
N LEU A 82 18.60 -17.16 -1.05
CA LEU A 82 20.02 -17.38 -1.36
C LEU A 82 20.71 -18.21 -0.28
N ILE A 83 20.51 -17.88 0.99
CA ILE A 83 21.08 -18.65 2.11
C ILE A 83 20.59 -20.10 2.07
N LYS A 84 19.28 -20.30 1.83
CA LYS A 84 18.70 -21.65 1.73
C LYS A 84 19.26 -22.41 0.54
N GLY A 85 19.42 -21.78 -0.62
CA GLY A 85 19.98 -22.38 -1.82
C GLY A 85 21.44 -22.80 -1.64
N MET A 86 22.28 -21.94 -1.07
CA MET A 86 23.68 -22.26 -0.76
C MET A 86 23.82 -23.41 0.24
N ALA A 87 23.00 -23.42 1.30
CA ALA A 87 23.00 -24.52 2.28
C ALA A 87 22.58 -25.86 1.67
N GLN A 88 21.77 -25.85 0.61
CA GLN A 88 21.31 -27.05 -0.09
C GLN A 88 22.37 -27.62 -1.04
N GLN A 89 23.15 -26.74 -1.70
CA GLN A 89 24.29 -27.13 -2.54
C GLN A 89 25.44 -27.73 -1.72
N ALA A 90 25.71 -27.20 -0.51
CA ALA A 90 26.75 -27.72 0.37
C ALA A 90 26.44 -29.11 0.98
N LYS A 91 25.21 -29.60 0.83
CA LYS A 91 24.76 -30.93 1.31
C LYS A 91 24.70 -31.98 0.19
N SER A 92 24.87 -31.58 -1.06
CA SER A 92 24.95 -32.46 -2.23
C SER A 92 26.39 -32.82 -2.55
#